data_AF-A0A963LUX9-F1
#
_entry.id   AF-A0A963LUX9-F1
#
_cell.length_a   1.000
_cell.length_b   1.000
_cell.length_c   1.000
_cell.angle_alpha   90.00
_cell.angle_beta   90.00
_cell.angle_gamma   90.00
#
_symmetry.space_group_name_H-M   'P 1'
#
loop_
_entity.id
_entity.type
_entity.pdbx_description
1 polymer ?
#
loop_
_entity_poly.entity_id
_entity_poly.type
_entity_poly.pdbx_seq_one_letter_code
_entity_poly.pdbx_strand_id
1 'polypeptide(L)' 'IAPAGQKITMRSLDFWRCENGLIRENWVLVDLLHVYRQIGVDVLARMREFNKARRVSA' A
#
# COMPACT_ATOMS: atom_id res chain seq x y z
N ILE A 1 7.89 11.37 -2.48
CA ILE A 1 8.96 10.72 -1.68
C ILE A 1 10.15 10.61 -2.61
N ALA A 2 11.25 11.30 -2.30
CA ALA A 2 12.44 11.22 -3.14
C ALA A 2 13.08 9.82 -3.02
N PRO A 3 13.64 9.25 -4.10
CA PRO A 3 14.35 7.99 -4.04
C PRO A 3 15.57 8.14 -3.13
N ALA A 4 15.61 7.38 -2.03
CA ALA A 4 16.63 7.49 -0.99
C ALA A 4 17.71 6.40 -1.07
N GLY A 5 17.63 5.49 -2.07
CA GLY A 5 18.54 4.33 -2.18
C GLY A 5 18.37 3.28 -1.06
N GLN A 6 17.41 3.46 -0.15
CA GLN A 6 17.12 2.53 0.93
C GLN A 6 16.54 1.22 0.37
N LYS A 7 17.16 0.10 0.72
CA LYS A 7 16.62 -1.24 0.41
C LYS A 7 15.44 -1.53 1.33
N ILE A 8 14.36 -2.06 0.76
CA ILE A 8 13.16 -2.50 1.48
C ILE A 8 12.77 -3.90 1.02
N THR A 9 11.95 -4.57 1.83
CA THR A 9 11.33 -5.84 1.47
C THR A 9 9.87 -5.60 1.07
N MET A 10 9.40 -6.33 0.07
CA MET A 10 8.03 -6.22 -0.42
C MET A 10 7.28 -7.52 -0.14
N ARG A 11 6.07 -7.37 0.40
CA ARG A 11 5.12 -8.47 0.57
C ARG A 11 4.04 -8.28 -0.47
N SER A 12 3.84 -9.30 -1.29
CA SER A 12 2.81 -9.30 -2.31
C SER A 12 2.14 -10.65 -2.40
N LEU A 13 0.87 -10.63 -2.78
CA LEU A 13 0.16 -11.81 -3.26
C LEU A 13 -0.24 -11.56 -4.70
N ASP A 14 -0.25 -12.65 -5.47
CA ASP A 14 -0.66 -12.60 -6.86
C ASP A 14 -1.64 -13.73 -7.16
N PHE A 15 -2.78 -13.39 -7.76
CA PHE A 15 -3.78 -14.32 -8.24
C PHE A 15 -3.90 -14.20 -9.74
N TRP A 16 -3.71 -15.31 -10.44
CA TRP A 16 -3.88 -15.38 -11.88
C TRP A 16 -5.12 -16.18 -12.22
N ARG A 17 -6.00 -15.62 -13.06
CA ARG A 17 -6.98 -16.42 -13.79
C ARG A 17 -6.43 -16.74 -15.17
N CYS A 18 -6.28 -18.03 -15.43
CA CYS A 18 -5.85 -18.53 -16.73
C CYS A 18 -7.05 -19.04 -17.54
N GLU A 19 -7.04 -18.81 -18.84
CA GLU A 19 -8.05 -19.30 -19.80
C GLU A 19 -7.37 -19.62 -21.14
N ASN A 20 -7.61 -20.82 -21.67
CA ASN A 20 -6.97 -21.33 -22.89
C ASN A 20 -5.44 -21.28 -22.84
N GLY A 21 -4.85 -21.62 -21.68
CA GLY A 21 -3.39 -21.63 -21.47
C GLY A 21 -2.74 -20.25 -21.35
N LEU A 22 -3.54 -19.16 -21.33
CA LEU A 22 -3.05 -17.78 -21.24
C LEU A 22 -3.59 -17.11 -19.97
N ILE A 23 -2.82 -16.18 -19.40
CA ILE A 23 -3.27 -15.34 -18.29
C ILE A 23 -4.29 -14.33 -18.86
N ARG A 24 -5.50 -14.34 -18.30
CA ARG A 24 -6.54 -13.35 -18.64
C ARG A 24 -6.64 -12.26 -17.61
N GLU A 25 -6.43 -12.59 -16.35
CA GLU A 25 -6.49 -11.63 -15.24
C GLU A 25 -5.36 -11.90 -14.25
N ASN A 26 -4.86 -10.80 -13.68
CA ASN A 26 -3.77 -10.75 -12.73
C ASN A 26 -4.19 -9.77 -11.63
N TRP A 27 -4.53 -10.30 -10.46
CA TRP A 27 -4.86 -9.49 -9.29
C TRP A 27 -3.69 -9.52 -8.32
N VAL A 28 -3.01 -8.40 -8.22
CA VAL A 28 -1.87 -8.22 -7.33
C VAL A 28 -2.32 -7.45 -6.09
N LEU A 29 -2.03 -8.03 -4.93
CA LEU A 29 -2.11 -7.33 -3.66
C LEU A 29 -0.70 -6.95 -3.22
N VAL A 30 -0.47 -5.68 -2.88
CA VAL A 30 0.80 -5.18 -2.35
C VAL A 30 0.56 -4.58 -0.96
N ASP A 31 1.37 -4.99 0.02
CA ASP A 31 1.33 -4.40 1.37
C ASP A 31 2.04 -3.03 1.39
N LEU A 32 1.31 -2.01 0.92
CA LEU A 32 1.82 -0.64 0.85
C LEU A 32 2.05 -0.04 2.25
N LEU A 33 1.29 -0.45 3.26
CA LEU A 33 1.48 0.03 4.63
C LEU A 33 2.84 -0.42 5.18
N HIS A 34 3.23 -1.67 4.93
CA HIS A 34 4.56 -2.16 5.28
C HIS A 34 5.67 -1.44 4.51
N VAL A 35 5.46 -1.13 3.22
CA VAL A 35 6.40 -0.31 2.44
C VAL A 35 6.60 1.06 3.07
N TYR A 36 5.51 1.79 3.34
CA TYR A 36 5.57 3.12 3.96
C TYR A 36 6.23 3.11 5.33
N ARG A 37 5.94 2.10 6.15
CA ARG A 37 6.58 1.92 7.46
C ARG A 37 8.10 1.78 7.34
N GLN A 38 8.60 1.02 6.36
CA GLN A 38 10.05 0.82 6.17
C GLN A 38 10.79 2.12 5.81
N ILE A 39 10.13 3.06 5.15
CA ILE A 39 10.68 4.38 4.78
C ILE A 39 10.28 5.49 5.76
N GLY A 40 9.84 5.13 6.97
CA GLY A 40 9.56 6.08 8.05
C GLY A 40 8.25 6.87 7.90
N VAL A 41 7.31 6.41 7.07
CA VAL A 41 6.00 7.05 6.90
C VAL A 41 4.91 6.29 7.67
N ASP A 42 4.41 6.89 8.75
CA ASP A 42 3.21 6.39 9.45
C ASP A 42 1.93 6.91 8.78
N VAL A 43 1.39 6.11 7.86
CA VAL A 43 0.17 6.44 7.12
C VAL A 43 -1.04 6.54 8.05
N LEU A 44 -1.16 5.63 9.02
CA LEU A 44 -2.34 5.59 9.90
C LEU A 44 -2.36 6.78 10.86
N ALA A 45 -1.20 7.23 11.35
CA ALA A 45 -1.11 8.48 12.12
C ALA A 45 -1.53 9.68 11.28
N ARG A 46 -1.04 9.80 10.03
CA ARG A 46 -1.43 10.88 9.12
C ARG A 46 -2.94 10.91 8.85
N MET A 47 -3.56 9.74 8.67
CA MET A 47 -5.02 9.64 8.50
C MET A 47 -5.77 10.09 9.76
N ARG A 48 -5.28 9.76 10.96
CA ARG A 48 -5.87 10.23 12.22
C ARG A 48 -5.81 11.75 12.34
N GLU A 49 -4.67 12.36 12.01
CA GLU A 49 -4.51 13.82 11.99
C GLU A 49 -5.46 14.49 11.00
N PHE A 50 -5.55 13.96 9.77
CA PHE A 50 -6.47 14.45 8.75
C PHE A 50 -7.94 14.40 9.22
N ASN A 51 -8.32 13.34 9.92
CA ASN A 51 -9.69 13.15 10.39
C ASN A 51 -10.08 14.02 11.61
N LYS A 52 -9.13 14.69 12.29
CA LYS A 52 -9.46 15.60 13.41
C LYS A 52 -10.30 16.79 12.96
N ALA A 53 -10.10 17.29 11.73
CA ALA A 53 -10.88 18.39 11.16
C ALA A 53 -12.35 18.02 10.91
N ARG A 54 -12.69 16.73 10.76
CA ARG A 54 -14.06 16.25 10.52
C ARG A 54 -14.93 16.15 11.79
N ARG A 55 -14.34 16.28 12.99
CA ARG A 55 -15.07 16.19 14.27
C ARG A 55 -15.50 17.54 14.85
N VAL A 56 -15.19 18.66 14.20
CA VAL A 56 -15.49 20.03 14.68
C VAL A 56 -16.82 20.57 14.12
N SER A 57 -17.66 19.69 13.57
CA SER A 57 -18.96 20.05 13.00
C SER A 57 -19.99 18.98 13.33
N ALA A 58 -20.38 18.91 14.60
CA ALA A 58 -21.57 18.22 15.09
C ALA A 58 -22.15 19.06 16.23
#